data_AF-A0A511YRS6-F1
#
_entry.id   AF-A0A511YRS6-F1
#
_cell.length_a   1.000
_cell.length_b   1.000
_cell.length_c   1.000
_cell.angle_alpha   90.00
_cell.angle_beta   90.00
_cell.angle_gamma   90.00
#
_symmetry.space_group_name_H-M   'P 1'
#
loop_
_entity.id
_entity.type
_entity.pdbx_description
1 polymer ?
#
loop_
_entity_poly.entity_id
_entity_poly.type
_entity_poly.pdbx_seq_one_letter_code
_entity_poly.pdbx_strand_id
1 'polypeptide(L)'
;MLLILKSDFKAKSQKPKAKSQKLSTINYQLSAINYHKPKKQKMKNKKRDFGARFWSGTRKHSAIDLLETFFQFNDPAEVKHNLSIMMQCSVRQKSRILKDPAEVFHLHQSLRSLIRAARLIGKKSKKGKFQMLPENHSPMLPGFLSAEEYQNPVKVFREAFQTGTLHEYDNFLSAVVYFSLGDARCEEERRIIIPYIQLIKILDAAWLIVKRTSTKK
;
A
#
# COMPACT_ATOMS: atom_id res chain seq x y z
N MET A 1 -48.17 -20.70 -56.41
CA MET A 1 -46.79 -21.17 -56.14
C MET A 1 -46.54 -21.05 -54.63
N LEU A 2 -46.76 -22.01 -53.73
CA LEU A 2 -46.70 -23.49 -53.72
C LEU A 2 -45.29 -24.06 -54.00
N LEU A 3 -44.63 -24.47 -52.89
CA LEU A 3 -43.82 -25.69 -52.65
C LEU A 3 -42.77 -25.37 -51.56
N ILE A 4 -42.99 -25.71 -50.28
CA ILE A 4 -42.77 -27.02 -49.63
C ILE A 4 -41.32 -27.48 -49.74
N LEU A 5 -40.60 -27.54 -48.60
CA LEU A 5 -40.12 -28.81 -48.03
C LEU A 5 -39.57 -28.60 -46.61
N LYS A 6 -40.30 -29.18 -45.66
CA LYS A 6 -39.80 -29.70 -44.38
C LYS A 6 -38.75 -30.76 -44.67
N SER A 7 -37.70 -30.83 -43.85
CA SER A 7 -37.03 -32.10 -43.56
C SER A 7 -36.71 -32.18 -42.08
N ASP A 8 -37.29 -33.21 -41.48
CA ASP A 8 -37.10 -33.63 -40.10
C ASP A 8 -35.71 -34.27 -39.94
N PHE A 9 -34.99 -33.93 -38.86
CA PHE A 9 -34.03 -34.86 -38.28
C PHE A 9 -34.10 -34.81 -36.76
N LYS A 10 -34.69 -35.85 -36.19
CA LYS A 10 -34.78 -36.15 -34.76
C LYS A 10 -33.62 -37.08 -34.41
N ALA A 11 -32.67 -36.63 -33.57
CA ALA A 11 -31.74 -37.54 -32.91
C ALA A 11 -31.28 -37.01 -31.54
N LYS A 12 -31.86 -37.62 -30.50
CA LYS A 12 -31.28 -38.02 -29.19
C LYS A 12 -30.37 -37.05 -28.43
N SER A 13 -30.95 -36.56 -27.32
CA SER A 13 -30.39 -36.48 -25.97
C SER A 13 -29.01 -37.15 -25.76
N GLN A 14 -28.02 -36.31 -25.43
CA GLN A 14 -26.95 -36.68 -24.51
C GLN A 14 -26.41 -35.42 -23.82
N LYS A 15 -26.78 -35.25 -22.55
CA LYS A 15 -26.15 -34.30 -21.63
C LYS A 15 -24.69 -34.73 -21.38
N PRO A 16 -23.69 -33.87 -21.54
CA PRO A 16 -22.44 -34.04 -20.84
C PRO A 16 -22.62 -33.51 -19.42
N LYS A 17 -22.85 -34.44 -18.48
CA LYS A 17 -22.52 -34.26 -17.06
C LYS A 17 -21.00 -34.18 -16.93
N ALA A 18 -20.58 -33.55 -15.83
CA ALA A 18 -19.23 -33.50 -15.28
C ALA A 18 -18.29 -32.39 -15.82
N LYS A 19 -18.35 -31.24 -15.14
CA LYS A 19 -17.17 -30.45 -14.73
C LYS A 19 -17.43 -29.55 -13.51
N SER A 20 -18.47 -29.86 -12.71
CA SER A 20 -18.80 -29.17 -11.44
C SER A 20 -18.34 -29.97 -10.20
N GLN A 21 -17.20 -30.67 -10.31
CA GLN A 21 -16.68 -31.50 -9.21
C GLN A 21 -15.15 -31.35 -9.00
N LYS A 22 -14.50 -30.38 -9.65
CA LYS A 22 -13.06 -30.09 -9.43
C LYS A 22 -12.77 -28.74 -8.75
N LEU A 23 -13.79 -27.94 -8.46
CA LEU A 23 -13.64 -26.66 -7.73
C LEU A 23 -13.92 -26.78 -6.22
N SER A 24 -14.47 -27.91 -5.75
CA SER A 24 -14.68 -28.18 -4.32
C SER A 24 -13.50 -28.85 -3.62
N THR A 25 -12.54 -29.41 -4.36
CA THR A 25 -11.39 -30.15 -3.78
C THR A 25 -10.21 -29.24 -3.41
N ILE A 26 -10.07 -28.07 -4.05
CA ILE A 26 -8.99 -27.11 -3.73
C ILE A 26 -9.28 -26.37 -2.42
N ASN A 27 -10.56 -26.22 -2.04
CA ASN A 27 -10.96 -25.50 -0.82
C ASN A 27 -10.94 -26.33 0.48
N TYR A 28 -10.63 -27.62 0.43
CA TYR A 28 -10.55 -28.48 1.63
C TYR A 28 -9.14 -28.93 2.03
N GLN A 29 -8.09 -28.51 1.30
CA GLN A 29 -6.70 -28.84 1.66
C GLN A 29 -5.90 -27.67 2.27
N LEU A 30 -6.49 -26.48 2.40
CA LEU A 30 -5.88 -25.37 3.15
C LEU A 30 -6.23 -25.36 4.66
N SER A 31 -7.14 -26.22 5.10
CA SER A 31 -7.55 -26.33 6.51
C SER A 31 -6.69 -27.31 7.35
N ALA A 32 -5.69 -27.96 6.75
CA ALA A 32 -4.85 -28.96 7.43
C ALA A 32 -3.40 -28.51 7.71
N ILE A 33 -3.10 -27.20 7.63
CA ILE A 33 -1.82 -26.70 8.19
C ILE A 33 -2.02 -26.57 9.70
N ASN A 34 -1.49 -27.56 10.43
CA ASN A 34 -1.30 -27.59 11.87
C ASN A 34 -1.13 -26.18 12.48
N TYR A 35 -2.17 -25.69 13.16
CA TYR A 35 -2.06 -24.56 14.08
C TYR A 35 -1.25 -25.00 15.30
N HIS A 36 0.07 -24.98 15.17
CA HIS A 36 0.96 -25.08 16.30
C HIS A 36 0.82 -23.78 17.12
N LYS A 37 0.14 -23.84 18.27
CA LYS A 37 0.01 -22.72 19.20
C LYS A 37 1.43 -22.32 19.65
N PRO A 38 1.93 -21.12 19.29
CA PRO A 38 3.32 -20.79 19.59
C PRO A 38 3.48 -20.67 21.11
N LYS A 39 4.40 -21.44 21.69
CA LYS A 39 4.90 -21.21 23.05
C LYS A 39 5.28 -19.74 23.17
N LYS A 40 4.86 -19.07 24.25
CA LYS A 40 5.27 -17.70 24.59
C LYS A 40 6.79 -17.65 24.78
N GLN A 41 7.53 -17.52 23.68
CA GLN A 41 8.95 -17.18 23.70
C GLN A 41 9.06 -15.70 24.06
N LYS A 42 9.77 -15.43 25.15
CA LYS A 42 10.19 -14.08 25.53
C LYS A 42 11.15 -13.58 24.43
N MET A 43 10.61 -12.90 23.42
CA MET A 43 11.40 -12.36 22.32
C MET A 43 12.35 -11.29 22.88
N LYS A 44 13.65 -11.61 22.93
CA LYS A 44 14.70 -10.57 22.95
C LYS A 44 14.40 -9.62 21.79
N ASN A 45 14.46 -8.30 22.01
CA ASN A 45 14.10 -7.27 21.04
C ASN A 45 14.86 -7.44 19.70
N LYS A 46 14.35 -8.28 18.79
CA LYS A 46 14.86 -8.37 17.43
C LYS A 46 14.60 -7.01 16.77
N LYS A 47 15.67 -6.39 16.27
CA LYS A 47 15.58 -5.14 15.51
C LYS A 47 14.59 -5.38 14.35
N ARG A 48 13.61 -4.48 14.20
CA ARG A 48 12.63 -4.57 13.11
C ARG A 48 13.32 -4.10 11.83
N ASP A 49 13.31 -4.96 10.82
CA ASP A 49 13.74 -4.57 9.47
C ASP A 49 12.63 -3.73 8.83
N PHE A 50 13.00 -2.57 8.29
CA PHE A 50 12.09 -1.70 7.55
C PHE A 50 12.17 -1.92 6.03
N GLY A 51 13.04 -2.84 5.57
CA GLY A 51 13.31 -3.02 4.15
C GLY A 51 14.12 -1.87 3.55
N ALA A 52 14.76 -1.06 4.40
CA ALA A 52 15.42 0.17 3.97
C ALA A 52 16.83 -0.06 3.42
N ARG A 53 17.48 -1.21 3.71
CA ARG A 53 18.89 -1.47 3.36
C ARG A 53 19.22 -1.16 1.90
N PHE A 54 18.29 -1.48 1.01
CA PHE A 54 18.48 -1.32 -0.43
C PHE A 54 18.68 0.15 -0.83
N TRP A 55 18.05 1.10 -0.14
CA TRP A 55 18.07 2.51 -0.51
C TRP A 55 18.68 3.43 0.55
N SER A 56 18.69 3.03 1.84
CA SER A 56 19.26 3.81 2.95
C SER A 56 20.66 3.31 3.39
N GLY A 57 21.19 2.27 2.74
CA GLY A 57 22.53 1.72 2.97
C GLY A 57 22.75 0.96 4.29
N THR A 58 22.00 1.26 5.37
CA THR A 58 22.24 0.65 6.70
C THR A 58 21.00 -0.03 7.32
N ARG A 59 21.25 -1.04 8.19
CA ARG A 59 20.21 -1.75 8.95
C ARG A 59 19.74 -1.01 10.22
N LYS A 60 20.34 0.13 10.59
CA LYS A 60 20.25 0.70 11.96
C LYS A 60 19.62 2.09 12.00
N HIS A 61 18.51 2.30 11.30
CA HIS A 61 17.77 3.55 11.43
C HIS A 61 16.70 3.44 12.52
N SER A 62 16.57 4.50 13.32
CA SER A 62 15.34 4.74 14.07
C SER A 62 14.18 4.97 13.08
N ALA A 63 12.93 4.91 13.55
CA ALA A 63 11.79 5.17 12.69
C ALA A 63 11.79 6.61 12.15
N ILE A 64 12.32 7.56 12.93
CA ILE A 64 12.43 8.97 12.53
C ILE A 64 13.60 9.14 11.57
N ASP A 65 14.74 8.52 11.84
CA ASP A 65 15.91 8.57 10.94
C ASP A 65 15.52 8.03 9.56
N LEU A 66 14.65 7.02 9.46
CA LEU A 66 14.13 6.55 8.17
C LEU A 66 13.27 7.58 7.44
N LEU A 67 12.46 8.35 8.16
CA LEU A 67 11.71 9.43 7.54
C LEU A 67 12.67 10.54 7.08
N GLU A 68 13.66 10.90 7.91
CA GLU A 68 14.70 11.87 7.54
C GLU A 68 15.45 11.41 6.28
N THR A 69 15.95 10.17 6.24
CA THR A 69 16.63 9.62 5.06
C THR A 69 15.70 9.53 3.85
N PHE A 70 14.41 9.21 4.03
CA PHE A 70 13.45 9.20 2.92
C PHE A 70 13.41 10.58 2.25
N PHE A 71 13.24 11.66 3.01
CA PHE A 71 13.14 13.01 2.46
C PHE A 71 14.49 13.64 2.05
N GLN A 72 15.62 13.01 2.37
CA GLN A 72 16.92 13.38 1.79
C GLN A 72 17.01 13.02 0.31
N PHE A 73 16.40 11.90 -0.09
CA PHE A 73 16.45 11.38 -1.46
C PHE A 73 15.17 11.59 -2.27
N ASN A 74 14.09 12.00 -1.61
CA ASN A 74 12.77 12.08 -2.23
C ASN A 74 12.12 13.43 -1.91
N ASP A 75 11.95 14.28 -2.92
CA ASP A 75 11.15 15.50 -2.77
C ASP A 75 9.66 15.14 -2.58
N PRO A 76 8.97 15.65 -1.54
CA PRO A 76 7.57 15.30 -1.28
C PRO A 76 6.62 15.65 -2.43
N ALA A 77 6.85 16.75 -3.14
CA ALA A 77 6.00 17.15 -4.25
C ALA A 77 6.21 16.21 -5.45
N GLU A 78 7.47 15.88 -5.75
CA GLU A 78 7.81 14.92 -6.80
C GLU A 78 7.26 13.52 -6.51
N VAL A 79 7.38 13.03 -5.27
CA VAL A 79 6.80 11.74 -4.85
C VAL A 79 5.29 11.73 -5.08
N LYS A 80 4.57 12.78 -4.68
CA LYS A 80 3.12 12.88 -4.88
C LYS A 80 2.75 12.91 -6.35
N HIS A 81 3.52 13.64 -7.16
CA HIS A 81 3.33 13.70 -8.60
C HIS A 81 3.54 12.33 -9.25
N ASN A 82 4.65 11.65 -8.94
CA ASN A 82 4.97 10.32 -9.44
C ASN A 82 3.91 9.29 -9.03
N LEU A 83 3.46 9.31 -7.76
CA LEU A 83 2.37 8.46 -7.28
C LEU A 83 1.06 8.72 -8.02
N SER A 84 0.72 9.98 -8.29
CA SER A 84 -0.48 10.36 -9.04
C SER A 84 -0.42 9.83 -10.48
N ILE A 85 0.73 9.96 -11.16
CA ILE A 85 0.94 9.41 -12.51
C ILE A 85 0.81 7.89 -12.47
N MET A 86 1.51 7.19 -11.57
CA MET A 86 1.44 5.74 -11.46
C MET A 86 0.00 5.26 -11.20
N MET A 87 -0.73 5.96 -10.32
CA MET A 87 -2.13 5.69 -10.02
C MET A 87 -3.02 5.89 -11.25
N GLN A 88 -2.84 6.98 -12.00
CA GLN A 88 -3.58 7.25 -13.24
C GLN A 88 -3.31 6.20 -14.30
N CYS A 89 -2.05 5.80 -14.49
CA CYS A 89 -1.67 4.73 -15.41
C CYS A 89 -2.31 3.39 -15.00
N SER A 90 -2.47 3.15 -13.71
CA SER A 90 -3.04 1.90 -13.20
C SER A 90 -4.53 1.75 -13.46
N VAL A 91 -5.27 2.85 -13.64
CA VAL A 91 -6.73 2.82 -13.87
C VAL A 91 -7.11 3.06 -15.33
N ARG A 92 -6.29 3.81 -16.08
CA ARG A 92 -6.55 4.09 -17.50
C ARG A 92 -6.04 2.96 -18.39
N GLN A 93 -6.81 2.61 -19.42
CA GLN A 93 -6.40 1.60 -20.38
C GLN A 93 -5.33 2.17 -21.32
N LYS A 94 -4.29 1.37 -21.64
CA LYS A 94 -3.20 1.71 -22.59
C LYS A 94 -2.33 2.91 -22.19
N SER A 95 -2.22 3.21 -20.91
CA SER A 95 -1.31 4.25 -20.41
C SER A 95 -0.21 3.62 -19.56
N ARG A 96 1.04 3.79 -20.00
CA ARG A 96 2.23 3.32 -19.29
C ARG A 96 3.02 4.53 -18.78
N ILE A 97 3.65 4.38 -17.63
CA ILE A 97 4.59 5.40 -17.14
C ILE A 97 5.82 5.47 -18.05
N LEU A 98 6.28 6.68 -18.35
CA LEU A 98 7.47 6.93 -19.18
C LEU A 98 8.79 6.88 -18.40
N LYS A 99 8.71 6.84 -17.06
CA LYS A 99 9.89 6.74 -16.19
C LYS A 99 10.58 5.40 -16.36
N ASP A 100 11.89 5.41 -16.13
CA ASP A 100 12.70 4.20 -16.11
C ASP A 100 12.18 3.20 -15.04
N PRO A 101 12.03 1.90 -15.35
CA PRO A 101 11.54 0.92 -14.40
C PRO A 101 12.35 0.84 -13.10
N ALA A 102 13.65 1.14 -13.11
CA ALA A 102 14.45 1.17 -11.90
C ALA A 102 14.04 2.33 -11.00
N GLU A 103 13.77 3.53 -11.55
CA GLU A 103 13.24 4.65 -10.76
C GLU A 103 11.91 4.32 -10.09
N VAL A 104 10.98 3.69 -10.83
CA VAL A 104 9.69 3.24 -10.29
C VAL A 104 9.88 2.22 -9.17
N PHE A 105 10.80 1.29 -9.36
CA PHE A 105 11.14 0.29 -8.34
C PHE A 105 11.80 0.92 -7.10
N HIS A 106 12.69 1.89 -7.27
CA HIS A 106 13.30 2.63 -6.17
C HIS A 106 12.25 3.37 -5.34
N LEU A 107 11.35 4.11 -5.99
CA LEU A 107 10.25 4.79 -5.32
C LEU A 107 9.36 3.80 -4.54
N HIS A 108 9.04 2.66 -5.14
CA HIS A 108 8.31 1.58 -4.49
C HIS A 108 8.98 1.10 -3.20
N GLN A 109 10.29 0.81 -3.23
CA GLN A 109 11.00 0.35 -2.02
C GLN A 109 11.08 1.43 -0.94
N SER A 110 11.29 2.68 -1.33
CA SER A 110 11.32 3.84 -0.42
C SER A 110 9.97 4.02 0.26
N LEU A 111 8.86 3.98 -0.48
CA LEU A 111 7.50 4.08 0.06
C LEU A 111 7.16 2.93 1.01
N ARG A 112 7.53 1.69 0.66
CA ARG A 112 7.34 0.54 1.56
C ARG A 112 8.05 0.73 2.90
N SER A 113 9.26 1.28 2.88
CA SER A 113 10.01 1.60 4.11
C SER A 113 9.32 2.70 4.93
N LEU A 114 8.87 3.78 4.27
CA LEU A 114 8.13 4.87 4.89
C LEU A 114 6.86 4.37 5.59
N ILE A 115 6.08 3.49 4.95
CA ILE A 115 4.86 2.90 5.55
C ILE A 115 5.21 2.06 6.78
N ARG A 116 6.32 1.30 6.75
CA ARG A 116 6.79 0.54 7.93
C ARG A 116 7.24 1.45 9.08
N ALA A 117 7.92 2.56 8.76
CA ALA A 117 8.30 3.57 9.74
C ALA A 117 7.08 4.24 10.38
N ALA A 118 6.13 4.71 9.56
CA ALA A 118 4.86 5.29 10.00
C ALA A 118 4.08 4.34 10.92
N ARG A 119 3.96 3.05 10.55
CA ARG A 119 3.32 2.02 11.38
C ARG A 119 4.01 1.86 12.73
N LEU A 120 5.34 1.92 12.77
CA LEU A 120 6.07 1.81 14.03
C LEU A 120 5.84 3.03 14.92
N ILE A 121 5.88 4.24 14.36
CA ILE A 121 5.65 5.49 15.08
C ILE A 121 4.22 5.53 15.62
N GLY A 122 3.22 5.23 14.80
CA GLY A 122 1.82 5.14 15.22
C GLY A 122 1.60 4.13 16.35
N LYS A 123 2.28 2.97 16.30
CA LYS A 123 2.24 1.99 17.40
C LYS A 123 2.93 2.46 18.68
N LYS A 124 4.01 3.23 18.59
CA LYS A 124 4.77 3.74 19.75
C LYS A 124 4.04 4.92 20.42
N SER A 125 3.41 5.80 19.66
CA SER A 125 2.66 6.93 20.20
C SER A 125 1.43 6.50 20.99
N LYS A 126 0.70 5.47 20.52
CA LYS A 126 -0.40 4.84 21.28
C LYS A 126 0.06 4.32 22.65
N LYS A 127 1.35 4.02 22.82
CA LYS A 127 1.94 3.55 24.08
C LYS A 127 2.56 4.69 24.92
N GLY A 128 2.31 5.95 24.57
CA GLY A 128 2.89 7.13 25.24
C GLY A 128 4.39 7.33 24.99
N LYS A 129 5.03 6.50 24.15
CA LYS A 129 6.49 6.51 23.93
C LYS A 129 6.95 7.47 22.83
N PHE A 130 6.01 8.17 22.21
CA PHE A 130 6.28 9.17 21.19
C PHE A 130 5.29 10.30 21.39
N GLN A 131 5.76 11.39 22.01
CA GLN A 131 5.00 12.63 22.17
C GLN A 131 5.68 13.68 21.30
N MET A 132 4.93 14.21 20.35
CA MET A 132 5.37 15.36 19.57
C MET A 132 4.58 16.56 20.08
N LEU A 133 5.28 17.62 20.47
CA LEU A 133 4.63 18.84 20.96
C LEU A 133 3.77 19.44 19.83
N PRO A 134 2.49 19.80 20.10
CA PRO A 134 1.66 20.53 19.16
C PRO A 134 2.32 21.86 18.77
N GLU A 135 2.02 22.37 17.58
CA GLU A 135 2.59 23.62 17.09
C GLU A 135 1.49 24.68 17.11
N ASN A 136 1.60 25.68 18.00
CA ASN A 136 0.52 26.63 18.29
C ASN A 136 0.12 27.58 17.14
N HIS A 137 0.72 27.45 15.96
CA HIS A 137 0.45 28.29 14.81
C HIS A 137 -0.24 27.46 13.73
N SER A 138 -1.39 27.92 13.25
CA SER A 138 -2.11 27.34 12.11
C SER A 138 -1.68 28.08 10.84
N PRO A 139 -0.73 27.57 10.05
CA PRO A 139 -0.53 28.10 8.72
C PRO A 139 -1.73 27.75 7.83
N MET A 140 -1.97 28.58 6.81
CA MET A 140 -2.83 28.23 5.68
C MET A 140 -2.22 26.98 5.02
N LEU A 141 -2.94 25.86 5.04
CA LEU A 141 -2.34 24.53 4.77
C LEU A 141 -2.58 24.06 3.33
N PRO A 142 -1.57 24.09 2.46
CA PRO A 142 -1.59 23.30 1.23
C PRO A 142 -1.26 21.84 1.58
N GLY A 143 -2.28 20.98 1.75
CA GLY A 143 -2.05 19.55 2.03
C GLY A 143 -3.32 18.74 2.30
N PHE A 144 -3.20 17.41 2.37
CA PHE A 144 -4.32 16.50 2.65
C PHE A 144 -4.66 16.35 4.14
N LEU A 145 -4.01 17.15 5.01
CA LEU A 145 -4.16 17.07 6.46
C LEU A 145 -5.24 18.04 6.94
N SER A 146 -6.10 17.59 7.84
CA SER A 146 -6.98 18.47 8.61
C SER A 146 -6.17 19.33 9.59
N ALA A 147 -6.76 20.41 10.11
CA ALA A 147 -6.11 21.25 11.12
C ALA A 147 -5.66 20.44 12.35
N GLU A 148 -6.48 19.47 12.79
CA GLU A 148 -6.14 18.59 13.91
C GLU A 148 -4.98 17.65 13.57
N GLU A 149 -4.96 17.10 12.36
CA GLU A 149 -3.87 16.24 11.87
C GLU A 149 -2.59 17.03 11.68
N TYR A 150 -2.67 18.31 11.30
CA TYR A 150 -1.51 19.19 11.27
C TYR A 150 -0.94 19.43 12.67
N GLN A 151 -1.79 19.62 13.68
CA GLN A 151 -1.34 19.76 15.07
C GLN A 151 -0.68 18.47 15.57
N ASN A 152 -1.26 17.32 15.25
CA ASN A 152 -0.78 16.00 15.67
C ASN A 152 -0.63 15.04 14.46
N PRO A 153 0.42 15.16 13.64
CA PRO A 153 0.61 14.31 12.45
C PRO A 153 0.76 12.82 12.77
N VAL A 154 1.12 12.49 14.01
CA VAL A 154 1.16 11.11 14.47
C VAL A 154 -0.23 10.48 14.53
N LYS A 155 -1.29 11.29 14.68
CA LYS A 155 -2.69 10.85 14.60
C LYS A 155 -2.98 10.19 13.27
N VAL A 156 -2.51 10.78 12.16
CA VAL A 156 -2.65 10.24 10.81
C VAL A 156 -2.13 8.80 10.73
N PHE A 157 -0.95 8.53 11.29
CA PHE A 157 -0.39 7.18 11.31
C PHE A 157 -1.27 6.22 12.12
N ARG A 158 -1.82 6.65 13.26
CA ARG A 158 -2.69 5.78 14.05
C ARG A 158 -3.96 5.41 13.28
N GLU A 159 -4.60 6.37 12.64
CA GLU A 159 -5.86 6.19 11.92
C GLU A 159 -5.70 5.37 10.64
N ALA A 160 -4.64 5.65 9.88
CA ALA A 160 -4.30 4.88 8.68
C ALA A 160 -4.11 3.39 9.00
N PHE A 161 -3.50 3.04 10.14
CA PHE A 161 -3.32 1.65 10.56
C PHE A 161 -4.41 1.09 11.50
N GLN A 162 -5.47 1.86 11.77
CA GLN A 162 -6.72 1.34 12.35
C GLN A 162 -7.63 0.77 11.26
N THR A 163 -7.65 1.44 10.11
CA THR A 163 -8.48 1.07 8.96
C THR A 163 -7.73 0.16 7.98
N GLY A 164 -6.42 0.38 7.81
CA GLY A 164 -5.57 -0.36 6.87
C GLY A 164 -4.54 -1.26 7.54
N THR A 165 -4.23 -2.39 6.90
CA THR A 165 -3.14 -3.28 7.28
C THR A 165 -1.86 -2.98 6.51
N LEU A 166 -0.70 -3.39 7.05
CA LEU A 166 0.56 -3.26 6.31
C LEU A 166 0.53 -4.06 4.99
N HIS A 167 -0.20 -5.17 4.96
CA HIS A 167 -0.35 -6.02 3.79
C HIS A 167 -1.17 -5.33 2.70
N GLU A 168 -2.24 -4.61 3.06
CA GLU A 168 -3.03 -3.84 2.11
C GLU A 168 -2.20 -2.74 1.44
N TYR A 169 -1.34 -2.04 2.19
CA TYR A 169 -0.42 -1.08 1.61
C TYR A 169 0.64 -1.73 0.71
N ASP A 170 1.21 -2.86 1.12
CA ASP A 170 2.17 -3.61 0.29
C ASP A 170 1.52 -4.09 -1.02
N ASN A 171 0.26 -4.56 -0.97
CA ASN A 171 -0.50 -4.99 -2.13
C ASN A 171 -0.87 -3.81 -3.03
N PHE A 172 -1.32 -2.71 -2.45
CA PHE A 172 -1.60 -1.47 -3.16
C PHE A 172 -0.36 -0.98 -3.92
N LEU A 173 0.79 -0.85 -3.23
CA LEU A 173 2.02 -0.39 -3.86
C LEU A 173 2.47 -1.34 -4.98
N SER A 174 2.36 -2.64 -4.75
CA SER A 174 2.69 -3.64 -5.78
C SER A 174 1.75 -3.54 -6.99
N ALA A 175 0.45 -3.37 -6.76
CA ALA A 175 -0.54 -3.22 -7.81
C ALA A 175 -0.29 -1.95 -8.64
N VAL A 176 -0.06 -0.81 -7.98
CA VAL A 176 0.21 0.46 -8.67
C VAL A 176 1.49 0.38 -9.50
N VAL A 177 2.56 -0.23 -8.98
CA VAL A 177 3.79 -0.47 -9.76
C VAL A 177 3.52 -1.39 -10.95
N TYR A 178 2.87 -2.52 -10.71
CA TYR A 178 2.59 -3.53 -11.73
C TYR A 178 1.77 -2.95 -12.89
N PHE A 179 0.65 -2.30 -12.59
CA PHE A 179 -0.24 -1.76 -13.61
C PHE A 179 0.34 -0.51 -14.27
N SER A 180 1.09 0.35 -13.55
CA SER A 180 1.72 1.52 -14.18
C SER A 180 2.83 1.17 -15.18
N LEU A 181 3.50 0.03 -14.99
CA LEU A 181 4.57 -0.45 -15.87
C LEU A 181 4.07 -1.36 -17.00
N GLY A 182 2.82 -1.83 -16.95
CA GLY A 182 2.25 -2.78 -17.91
C GLY A 182 1.12 -2.18 -18.74
N ASP A 183 0.59 -3.00 -19.66
CA ASP A 183 -0.54 -2.61 -20.54
C ASP A 183 -1.91 -3.01 -19.96
N ALA A 184 -1.92 -3.66 -18.79
CA ALA A 184 -3.13 -4.06 -18.08
C ALA A 184 -3.63 -2.94 -17.17
N ARG A 185 -4.95 -2.88 -16.95
CA ARG A 185 -5.58 -1.98 -15.98
C ARG A 185 -5.98 -2.71 -14.71
N CYS A 186 -6.05 -2.00 -13.60
CA CYS A 186 -6.65 -2.47 -12.37
C CYS A 186 -8.19 -2.49 -12.52
N GLU A 187 -8.80 -3.67 -12.47
CA GLU A 187 -10.25 -3.82 -12.58
C GLU A 187 -11.01 -3.34 -11.34
N GLU A 188 -10.32 -3.28 -10.20
CA GLU A 188 -10.90 -2.97 -8.90
C GLU A 188 -10.36 -1.64 -8.37
N GLU A 189 -10.64 -0.55 -9.09
CA GLU A 189 -10.14 0.80 -8.78
C GLU A 189 -10.37 1.20 -7.31
N ARG A 190 -11.53 0.84 -6.74
CA ARG A 190 -11.84 1.11 -5.32
C ARG A 190 -10.82 0.52 -4.35
N ARG A 191 -10.19 -0.62 -4.69
CA ARG A 191 -9.17 -1.28 -3.86
C ARG A 191 -7.85 -0.50 -3.81
N ILE A 192 -7.57 0.36 -4.81
CA ILE A 192 -6.34 1.14 -4.86
C ILE A 192 -6.54 2.62 -4.50
N ILE A 193 -7.76 3.18 -4.65
CA ILE A 193 -8.05 4.59 -4.31
C ILE A 193 -7.92 4.87 -2.80
N ILE A 194 -8.50 4.03 -1.95
CA ILE A 194 -8.48 4.27 -0.49
C ILE A 194 -7.03 4.23 0.05
N PRO A 195 -6.22 3.19 -0.23
CA PRO A 195 -4.83 3.16 0.21
C PRO A 195 -3.99 4.30 -0.39
N TYR A 196 -4.29 4.75 -1.62
CA TYR A 196 -3.63 5.91 -2.23
C TYR A 196 -3.87 7.19 -1.41
N ILE A 197 -5.12 7.54 -1.11
CA ILE A 197 -5.45 8.73 -0.33
C ILE A 197 -4.78 8.68 1.05
N GLN A 198 -4.82 7.52 1.70
CA GLN A 198 -4.17 7.32 2.98
C GLN A 198 -2.65 7.46 2.90
N LEU A 199 -2.03 6.94 1.84
CA LEU A 199 -0.58 7.08 1.64
C LEU A 199 -0.17 8.53 1.44
N ILE A 200 -0.93 9.32 0.68
CA ILE A 200 -0.67 10.76 0.51
C ILE A 200 -0.74 11.48 1.86
N LYS A 201 -1.75 11.17 2.70
CA LYS A 201 -1.84 11.70 4.06
C LYS A 201 -0.66 11.28 4.94
N ILE A 202 -0.25 10.00 4.88
CA ILE A 202 0.93 9.51 5.60
C ILE A 202 2.18 10.28 5.16
N LEU A 203 2.34 10.55 3.86
CA LEU A 203 3.48 11.29 3.32
C LEU A 203 3.52 12.73 3.83
N ASP A 204 2.40 13.46 3.75
CA ASP A 204 2.29 14.84 4.27
C ASP A 204 2.59 14.88 5.78
N ALA A 205 2.04 13.94 6.56
CA ALA A 205 2.28 13.84 7.99
C ALA A 205 3.75 13.48 8.33
N ALA A 206 4.35 12.58 7.55
CA ALA A 206 5.75 12.19 7.72
C ALA A 206 6.70 13.37 7.45
N TRP A 207 6.43 14.14 6.38
CA TRP A 207 7.21 15.33 6.06
C TRP A 207 7.11 16.36 7.17
N LEU A 208 5.92 16.61 7.70
CA LEU A 208 5.71 17.53 8.80
C LEU A 208 6.46 17.11 10.08
N ILE A 209 6.45 15.80 10.41
CA ILE A 209 7.21 15.27 11.54
C ILE A 209 8.70 15.56 11.35
N VAL A 210 9.26 15.25 10.17
CA VAL A 210 10.68 15.48 9.88
C VAL A 210 11.04 16.96 9.95
N LYS A 211 10.22 17.83 9.36
CA LYS A 211 10.42 19.28 9.43
C LYS A 211 10.46 19.78 10.88
N ARG A 212 9.53 19.33 11.72
CA ARG A 212 9.45 19.69 13.15
C ARG A 212 10.56 19.09 14.01
N THR A 213 11.14 17.96 13.62
CA THR A 213 12.30 17.39 14.35
C THR A 213 13.60 18.07 13.95
N SER A 214 13.70 18.54 12.71
CA SER A 214 14.89 19.27 12.23
C SER A 214 14.97 20.70 12.75
N THR A 215 13.84 21.38 13.01
CA THR A 215 13.83 22.75 13.58
C THR A 215 14.13 22.81 15.08
N LYS A 216 14.17 21.67 15.77
CA LYS A 216 14.45 21.56 17.21
C LYS A 216 15.90 21.18 17.53
N LYS A 217 16.69 20.83 16.51
CA LYS A 217 18.12 20.52 16.63
C LYS A 217 18.91 21.82 16.43
#